data_AF-A0A2H6K774-F1
#
_entry.id   AF-A0A2H6K774-F1
#
_cell.length_a   1.000
_cell.length_b   1.000
_cell.length_c   1.000
_cell.angle_alpha   90.00
_cell.angle_beta   90.00
_cell.angle_gamma   90.00
#
_symmetry.space_group_name_H-M   'P 1'
#
loop_
_entity.id
_entity.type
_entity.pdbx_description
1 polymer ?
#
loop_
_entity_poly.entity_id
_entity_poly.type
_entity_poly.pdbx_seq_one_letter_code
_entity_poly.pdbx_strand_id
1 'polypeptide(L)'
;MVYNSLTEAPRNLKECFDWLVALNGSSKFNTQALGFAVYNFLVDKPVGTLLIPSLEKVKRLSKEFLEQKELKNRPYVEELLSKYKEPVNKQSRSIKHFLGDYESDYKNVVKRSGVKPDDIAENVARIASSSKMSVMLIGTPDQYESAYSSEATWDASCSKDPEACAVIFVGIAPMLYAGLQSLWDETTPKFSGSETPIETNRMGKLMKALGFTEPEYRGDTSRSHVRRAVRFMHQYVLEDIYDLAGFWAFY
;
A
#
# COMPACT_ATOMS: atom_id res chain seq x y z
N MET A 1 -2.91 -11.21 -17.22
CA MET A 1 -2.37 -11.63 -15.91
C MET A 1 -0.89 -11.91 -16.02
N VAL A 2 -0.07 -11.51 -15.03
CA VAL A 2 1.41 -11.55 -15.07
C VAL A 2 2.00 -12.43 -13.96
N TYR A 3 1.29 -12.60 -12.84
CA TYR A 3 1.77 -13.31 -11.66
C TYR A 3 0.94 -14.56 -11.37
N ASN A 4 1.62 -15.65 -11.00
CA ASN A 4 1.00 -16.93 -10.65
C ASN A 4 1.12 -17.24 -9.15
N SER A 5 1.79 -16.40 -8.37
CA SER A 5 1.94 -16.57 -6.92
C SER A 5 1.87 -15.24 -6.16
N LEU A 6 1.29 -15.27 -4.96
CA LEU A 6 1.28 -14.15 -4.01
C LEU A 6 2.67 -13.85 -3.42
N THR A 7 3.68 -14.69 -3.67
CA THR A 7 5.08 -14.39 -3.33
C THR A 7 5.79 -13.55 -4.39
N GLU A 8 5.13 -13.29 -5.53
CA GLU A 8 5.60 -12.35 -6.54
C GLU A 8 5.13 -10.93 -6.18
N ALA A 9 6.08 -10.03 -5.99
CA ALA A 9 5.81 -8.71 -5.45
C ALA A 9 5.19 -7.76 -6.50
N PRO A 10 4.14 -6.99 -6.12
CA PRO A 10 3.62 -5.87 -6.90
C PRO A 10 4.67 -4.81 -7.24
N ARG A 11 4.43 -4.07 -8.33
CA ARG A 11 5.28 -2.98 -8.82
C ARG A 11 4.59 -1.63 -8.89
N ASN A 12 3.27 -1.60 -8.74
CA ASN A 12 2.46 -0.39 -8.71
C ASN A 12 1.20 -0.58 -7.83
N LEU A 13 0.45 0.51 -7.63
CA LEU A 13 -0.73 0.50 -6.75
C LEU A 13 -1.81 -0.46 -7.25
N LYS A 14 -2.08 -0.52 -8.56
CA LYS A 14 -3.05 -1.46 -9.14
C LYS A 14 -2.68 -2.90 -8.80
N GLU A 15 -1.43 -3.28 -9.00
CA GLU A 15 -0.94 -4.62 -8.66
C GLU A 15 -1.01 -4.90 -7.15
N CYS A 16 -0.82 -3.89 -6.30
CA CYS A 16 -1.04 -4.06 -4.86
C CYS A 16 -2.50 -4.37 -4.53
N PHE A 17 -3.45 -3.71 -5.20
CA PHE A 17 -4.86 -4.03 -5.04
C PHE A 17 -5.20 -5.41 -5.57
N ASP A 18 -4.68 -5.77 -6.75
CA ASP A 18 -4.85 -7.10 -7.31
C ASP A 18 -4.32 -8.19 -6.37
N TRP A 19 -3.14 -7.98 -5.79
CA TRP A 19 -2.54 -8.87 -4.79
C TRP A 19 -3.44 -9.04 -3.57
N LEU A 20 -3.97 -7.94 -3.03
CA LEU A 20 -4.87 -7.97 -1.86
C LEU A 20 -6.21 -8.63 -2.16
N VAL A 21 -6.74 -8.47 -3.38
CA VAL A 21 -7.96 -9.13 -3.83
C VAL A 21 -7.73 -10.64 -3.98
N ALA A 22 -6.62 -11.04 -4.60
CA ALA A 22 -6.23 -12.43 -4.78
C ALA A 22 -5.97 -13.12 -3.43
N LEU A 23 -5.27 -12.44 -2.52
CA LEU A 23 -5.05 -12.88 -1.13
C LEU A 23 -6.38 -13.14 -0.40
N ASN A 24 -7.30 -12.17 -0.45
CA ASN A 24 -8.59 -12.27 0.23
C ASN A 24 -9.39 -13.47 -0.28
N GLY A 25 -9.35 -13.73 -1.59
CA GLY A 25 -9.97 -14.88 -2.21
C GLY A 25 -11.45 -15.03 -1.83
N SER A 26 -11.86 -16.26 -1.49
CA SER A 26 -13.21 -16.58 -1.03
C SER A 26 -13.34 -16.68 0.50
N SER A 27 -12.22 -16.61 1.23
CA SER A 27 -12.16 -16.93 2.66
C SER A 27 -11.58 -15.79 3.47
N LYS A 28 -12.39 -15.24 4.38
CA LYS A 28 -11.95 -14.24 5.37
C LYS A 28 -10.80 -14.74 6.27
N PHE A 29 -10.58 -16.06 6.35
CA PHE A 29 -9.47 -16.63 7.11
C PHE A 29 -8.11 -16.32 6.49
N ASN A 30 -8.04 -16.03 5.17
CA ASN A 30 -6.78 -15.72 4.50
C ASN A 30 -6.18 -14.41 5.02
N THR A 31 -6.99 -13.36 5.14
CA THR A 31 -6.55 -12.06 5.68
C THR A 31 -6.22 -12.16 7.16
N GLN A 32 -6.94 -13.01 7.92
CA GLN A 32 -6.60 -13.28 9.32
C GLN A 32 -5.25 -13.97 9.45
N ALA A 33 -5.01 -15.02 8.66
CA ALA A 33 -3.75 -15.75 8.65
C ALA A 33 -2.57 -14.86 8.24
N LEU A 34 -2.76 -13.98 7.24
CA LEU A 34 -1.76 -12.96 6.91
C LEU A 34 -1.52 -12.00 8.09
N GLY A 35 -2.58 -11.52 8.75
CA GLY A 35 -2.45 -10.64 9.90
C GLY A 35 -1.62 -11.25 11.03
N PHE A 36 -1.84 -12.52 11.34
CA PHE A 36 -1.03 -13.25 12.31
C PHE A 36 0.42 -13.43 11.84
N ALA A 37 0.63 -13.71 10.56
CA ALA A 37 1.97 -13.79 9.98
C ALA A 37 2.70 -12.45 10.05
N VAL A 38 2.02 -11.33 9.78
CA VAL A 38 2.57 -9.97 9.91
C VAL A 38 2.89 -9.65 11.37
N TYR A 39 2.00 -9.98 12.31
CA TYR A 39 2.28 -9.81 13.74
C TYR A 39 3.55 -10.57 14.16
N ASN A 40 3.63 -11.86 13.82
CA ASN A 40 4.80 -12.70 14.14
C ASN A 40 6.07 -12.20 13.45
N PHE A 41 5.95 -11.72 12.20
CA PHE A 41 7.06 -11.15 11.48
C PHE A 41 7.63 -9.91 12.18
N LEU A 42 6.77 -9.04 12.74
CA LEU A 42 7.14 -7.77 13.36
C LEU A 42 7.50 -7.86 14.86
N VAL A 43 6.93 -8.81 15.62
CA VAL A 43 7.03 -8.84 17.10
C VAL A 43 8.45 -8.97 17.63
N ASP A 44 9.27 -9.78 16.97
CA ASP A 44 10.65 -10.03 17.39
C ASP A 44 11.65 -9.09 16.75
N LYS A 45 11.20 -8.16 15.90
CA LYS A 45 12.09 -7.24 15.19
C LYS A 45 12.45 -6.06 16.11
N PRO A 46 13.75 -5.82 16.39
CA PRO A 46 14.18 -4.64 17.15
C PRO A 46 14.03 -3.37 16.32
N VAL A 47 13.89 -2.22 17.00
CA VAL A 47 13.94 -0.91 16.35
C VAL A 47 15.35 -0.60 15.86
N GLY A 48 15.46 -0.13 14.63
CA GLY A 48 16.71 0.10 13.90
C GLY A 48 16.82 -0.82 12.69
N THR A 49 17.79 -0.54 11.81
CA THR A 49 17.87 -1.15 10.47
C THR A 49 18.17 -2.66 10.52
N LEU A 50 17.20 -3.46 10.09
CA LEU A 50 17.35 -4.90 9.87
C LEU A 50 17.41 -5.19 8.37
N LEU A 51 18.41 -5.98 7.96
CA LEU A 51 18.54 -6.42 6.58
C LEU A 51 17.88 -7.79 6.43
N ILE A 52 16.72 -7.82 5.79
CA ILE A 52 15.99 -9.04 5.45
C ILE A 52 16.04 -9.19 3.93
N PRO A 53 16.84 -10.13 3.37
CA PRO A 53 17.10 -10.18 1.93
C PRO A 53 15.85 -10.30 1.04
N SER A 54 14.82 -11.00 1.51
CA SER A 54 13.53 -11.10 0.81
C SER A 54 12.79 -9.76 0.80
N LEU A 55 12.79 -9.04 1.94
CA LEU A 55 12.19 -7.72 2.06
C LEU A 55 12.92 -6.67 1.22
N GLU A 56 14.26 -6.71 1.16
CA GLU A 56 15.06 -5.76 0.35
C GLU A 56 14.68 -5.78 -1.14
N LYS A 57 14.31 -6.95 -1.67
CA LYS A 57 13.83 -7.06 -3.05
C LYS A 57 12.52 -6.30 -3.26
N VAL A 58 11.58 -6.42 -2.32
CA VAL A 58 10.29 -5.72 -2.38
C VAL A 58 10.47 -4.24 -2.13
N LYS A 59 11.31 -3.86 -1.16
CA LYS A 59 11.70 -2.47 -0.89
C LYS A 59 12.21 -1.77 -2.13
N ARG A 60 13.05 -2.43 -2.92
CA ARG A 60 13.54 -1.88 -4.19
C ARG A 60 12.41 -1.56 -5.16
N LEU A 61 11.45 -2.47 -5.32
CA LEU A 61 10.28 -2.24 -6.19
C LEU A 61 9.41 -1.08 -5.68
N SER A 62 9.15 -1.03 -4.36
CA SER A 62 8.45 0.08 -3.73
C SER A 62 9.18 1.42 -3.94
N LYS A 63 10.51 1.43 -3.80
CA LYS A 63 11.32 2.63 -4.06
C LYS A 63 11.24 3.07 -5.53
N GLU A 64 11.42 2.14 -6.48
CA GLU A 64 11.31 2.42 -7.92
C GLU A 64 9.95 3.02 -8.27
N PHE A 65 8.87 2.51 -7.67
CA PHE A 65 7.54 3.08 -7.81
C PHE A 65 7.48 4.52 -7.27
N LEU A 66 8.00 4.77 -6.07
CA LEU A 66 7.99 6.11 -5.45
C LEU A 66 8.83 7.13 -6.24
N GLU A 67 9.88 6.68 -6.94
CA GLU A 67 10.76 7.52 -7.76
C GLU A 67 10.15 7.95 -9.11
N GLN A 68 8.94 7.47 -9.46
CA GLN A 68 8.23 7.90 -10.66
C GLN A 68 7.98 9.41 -10.65
N LYS A 69 8.13 10.06 -11.82
CA LYS A 69 8.04 11.53 -11.94
C LYS A 69 6.68 12.10 -11.51
N GLU A 70 5.61 11.32 -11.63
CA GLU A 70 4.24 11.66 -11.19
C GLU A 70 4.06 11.64 -9.66
N LEU A 71 4.99 11.00 -8.93
CA LEU A 71 4.90 10.76 -7.49
C LEU A 71 6.01 11.47 -6.71
N LYS A 72 7.26 11.40 -7.19
CA LYS A 72 8.49 11.70 -6.43
C LYS A 72 8.60 13.10 -5.82
N ASN A 73 7.89 14.09 -6.37
CA ASN A 73 7.95 15.49 -5.91
C ASN A 73 6.81 15.83 -4.92
N ARG A 74 6.05 14.84 -4.48
CA ARG A 74 4.98 15.02 -3.48
C ARG A 74 5.63 14.98 -2.09
N PRO A 75 5.30 15.89 -1.15
CA PRO A 75 6.00 15.99 0.14
C PRO A 75 6.07 14.67 0.93
N TYR A 76 4.97 13.92 1.00
CA TYR A 76 4.93 12.61 1.67
C TYR A 76 5.75 11.54 0.93
N VAL A 77 5.88 11.63 -0.40
CA VAL A 77 6.74 10.70 -1.17
C VAL A 77 8.21 11.02 -0.95
N GLU A 78 8.57 12.30 -0.91
CA GLU A 78 9.94 12.73 -0.57
C GLU A 78 10.32 12.28 0.85
N GLU A 79 9.38 12.40 1.80
CA GLU A 79 9.54 11.92 3.17
C GLU A 79 9.68 10.39 3.24
N LEU A 80 8.91 9.64 2.46
CA LEU A 80 9.11 8.19 2.35
C LEU A 80 10.48 7.86 1.74
N LEU A 81 10.88 8.53 0.66
CA LEU A 81 12.15 8.30 -0.04
C LEU A 81 13.38 8.66 0.80
N SER A 82 13.29 9.62 1.72
CA SER A 82 14.38 9.94 2.64
C SER A 82 14.67 8.79 3.61
N LYS A 83 13.63 8.09 4.07
CA LYS A 83 13.75 6.88 4.92
C LYS A 83 14.50 5.73 4.23
N TYR A 84 14.57 5.70 2.89
CA TYR A 84 15.39 4.72 2.17
C TYR A 84 16.89 5.06 2.12
N LYS A 85 17.27 6.30 2.47
CA LYS A 85 18.65 6.80 2.34
C LYS A 85 19.34 6.96 3.68
N GLU A 86 18.60 7.32 4.72
CA GLU A 86 19.13 7.67 6.03
C GLU A 86 18.69 6.64 7.08
N PRO A 87 19.61 6.04 7.86
CA PRO A 87 19.23 5.16 8.95
C PRO A 87 18.41 5.93 9.99
N VAL A 88 17.30 5.36 10.44
CA VAL A 88 16.40 5.97 11.43
C VAL A 88 17.17 6.39 12.68
N ASN A 89 17.26 7.71 12.89
CA ASN A 89 17.83 8.27 14.10
C ASN A 89 16.82 8.09 15.25
N LYS A 90 17.12 7.16 16.17
CA LYS A 90 16.31 6.85 17.36
C LYS A 90 16.02 8.04 18.28
N GLN A 91 16.72 9.17 18.12
CA GLN A 91 16.57 10.38 18.92
C GLN A 91 15.95 11.56 18.14
N SER A 92 15.68 11.38 16.85
CA SER A 92 15.15 12.44 15.99
C SER A 92 13.63 12.54 16.13
N ARG A 93 13.16 13.32 17.11
CA ARG A 93 11.90 14.08 16.94
C ARG A 93 12.14 15.09 15.82
N SER A 94 12.00 14.69 14.56
CA SER A 94 12.26 15.61 13.46
C SER A 94 11.17 16.68 13.41
N ILE A 95 11.59 17.93 13.35
CA ILE A 95 10.78 19.12 13.66
C ILE A 95 9.81 19.49 12.51
N LYS A 96 9.72 18.73 11.42
CA LYS A 96 8.80 19.00 10.29
C LYS A 96 8.38 17.73 9.57
N HIS A 97 7.47 16.94 10.15
CA HIS A 97 6.83 15.84 9.44
C HIS A 97 5.59 16.36 8.71
N PHE A 98 5.55 16.25 7.38
CA PHE A 98 4.31 16.49 6.62
C PHE A 98 3.28 15.37 6.90
N LEU A 99 3.80 14.20 7.25
CA LEU A 99 3.05 13.04 7.71
C LEU A 99 2.49 13.20 9.14
N GLY A 100 3.07 14.08 9.97
CA GLY A 100 2.80 14.14 11.41
C GLY A 100 3.80 13.29 12.22
N ASP A 101 3.87 13.50 13.53
CA ASP A 101 4.71 12.69 14.44
C ASP A 101 4.05 11.33 14.66
N TYR A 102 4.25 10.40 13.71
CA TYR A 102 3.78 9.03 13.86
C TYR A 102 4.69 8.28 14.81
N GLU A 103 4.12 7.73 15.89
CA GLU A 103 4.87 6.91 16.85
C GLU A 103 5.54 5.68 16.17
N SER A 104 5.02 5.23 15.03
CA SER A 104 5.56 4.14 14.20
C SER A 104 6.83 4.51 13.44
N ASP A 105 7.26 5.77 13.46
CA ASP A 105 8.57 6.14 12.91
C ASP A 105 9.73 5.67 13.79
N TYR A 106 9.48 5.45 15.08
CA TYR A 106 10.51 5.13 16.07
C TYR A 106 10.11 4.04 17.06
N LYS A 107 8.88 3.53 17.00
CA LYS A 107 8.43 2.40 17.82
C LYS A 107 7.82 1.30 16.98
N ASN A 108 8.08 0.08 17.45
CA ASN A 108 7.42 -1.10 16.94
C ASN A 108 5.92 -1.04 17.25
N VAL A 109 5.08 -0.97 16.19
CA VAL A 109 3.62 -0.92 16.31
C VAL A 109 3.07 -2.08 17.14
N VAL A 110 3.61 -3.29 17.00
CA VAL A 110 3.11 -4.46 17.76
C VAL A 110 3.62 -4.49 19.20
N LYS A 111 4.59 -3.64 19.56
CA LYS A 111 5.04 -3.45 20.95
C LYS A 111 4.35 -2.27 21.63
N ARG A 112 3.48 -1.53 20.94
CA ARG A 112 2.59 -0.57 21.61
C ARG A 112 1.69 -1.35 22.58
N SER A 113 1.55 -0.83 23.80
CA SER A 113 0.81 -1.51 24.87
C SER A 113 -0.59 -1.90 24.39
N GLY A 114 -0.88 -3.20 24.37
CA GLY A 114 -2.22 -3.73 24.11
C GLY A 114 -2.48 -4.22 22.68
N VAL A 115 -1.56 -4.06 21.72
CA VAL A 115 -1.72 -4.59 20.36
C VAL A 115 -1.58 -6.11 20.36
N LYS A 116 -2.61 -6.79 19.86
CA LYS A 116 -2.72 -8.26 19.76
C LYS A 116 -2.65 -8.69 18.29
N PRO A 117 -2.39 -9.99 18.03
CA PRO A 117 -2.46 -10.55 16.68
C PRO A 117 -3.80 -10.28 15.97
N ASP A 118 -4.92 -10.32 16.72
CA ASP A 118 -6.25 -10.06 16.18
C ASP A 118 -6.43 -8.62 15.69
N ASP A 119 -5.79 -7.64 16.34
CA ASP A 119 -5.85 -6.24 15.91
C ASP A 119 -5.15 -6.05 14.56
N ILE A 120 -3.99 -6.71 14.38
CA ILE A 120 -3.27 -6.69 13.09
C ILE A 120 -4.07 -7.42 12.01
N ALA A 121 -4.73 -8.53 12.35
CA ALA A 121 -5.62 -9.25 11.44
C ALA A 121 -6.82 -8.39 11.00
N GLU A 122 -7.42 -7.62 11.91
CA GLU A 122 -8.49 -6.68 11.57
C GLU A 122 -7.99 -5.59 10.61
N ASN A 123 -6.80 -5.02 10.87
CA ASN A 123 -6.20 -4.02 10.00
C ASN A 123 -5.95 -4.57 8.58
N VAL A 124 -5.36 -5.76 8.47
CA VAL A 124 -5.13 -6.42 7.17
C VAL A 124 -6.45 -6.71 6.44
N ALA A 125 -7.46 -7.23 7.15
CA ALA A 125 -8.77 -7.48 6.57
C ALA A 125 -9.44 -6.20 6.05
N ARG A 126 -9.33 -5.11 6.83
CA ARG A 126 -9.83 -3.78 6.45
C ARG A 126 -9.13 -3.27 5.18
N ILE A 127 -7.79 -3.31 5.15
CA ILE A 127 -7.00 -2.91 3.97
C ILE A 127 -7.41 -3.71 2.73
N ALA A 128 -7.50 -5.05 2.83
CA ALA A 128 -7.88 -5.91 1.71
C ALA A 128 -9.31 -5.64 1.22
N SER A 129 -10.25 -5.43 2.15
CA SER A 129 -11.64 -5.11 1.81
C SER A 129 -11.77 -3.76 1.08
N SER A 130 -11.03 -2.75 1.53
CA SER A 130 -10.99 -1.44 0.89
C SER A 130 -10.34 -1.52 -0.49
N SER A 131 -9.27 -2.30 -0.67
CA SER A 131 -8.67 -2.53 -1.99
C SER A 131 -9.63 -3.19 -2.97
N LYS A 132 -10.41 -4.19 -2.53
CA LYS A 132 -11.46 -4.80 -3.36
C LYS A 132 -12.49 -3.76 -3.80
N MET A 133 -12.93 -2.88 -2.89
CA MET A 133 -13.86 -1.80 -3.23
C MET A 133 -13.25 -0.80 -4.22
N SER A 134 -11.97 -0.46 -4.08
CA SER A 134 -11.27 0.43 -5.01
C SER A 134 -11.18 -0.16 -6.41
N VAL A 135 -10.88 -1.45 -6.55
CA VAL A 135 -10.89 -2.14 -7.84
C VAL A 135 -12.27 -2.05 -8.50
N MET A 136 -13.35 -2.32 -7.75
CA MET A 136 -14.71 -2.25 -8.30
C MET A 136 -15.15 -0.84 -8.71
N LEU A 137 -14.60 0.20 -8.07
CA LEU A 137 -14.99 1.60 -8.33
C LEU A 137 -14.11 2.29 -9.38
N ILE A 138 -12.86 1.88 -9.50
CA ILE A 138 -11.89 2.44 -10.47
C ILE A 138 -11.91 1.64 -11.78
N GLY A 139 -12.01 0.32 -11.70
CA GLY A 139 -11.98 -0.58 -12.85
C GLY A 139 -13.29 -0.57 -13.64
N THR A 140 -13.19 -0.78 -14.95
CA THR A 140 -14.34 -1.10 -15.79
C THR A 140 -14.62 -2.60 -15.70
N PRO A 141 -15.81 -3.07 -15.27
CA PRO A 141 -16.07 -4.48 -14.99
C PRO A 141 -15.64 -5.46 -16.10
N ASP A 142 -15.88 -5.11 -17.36
CA ASP A 142 -15.60 -5.98 -18.51
C ASP A 142 -14.20 -5.78 -19.12
N GLN A 143 -13.41 -4.85 -18.59
CA GLN A 143 -12.08 -4.49 -19.13
C GLN A 143 -11.00 -4.54 -18.06
N TYR A 144 -11.35 -4.77 -16.79
CA TYR A 144 -10.39 -4.87 -15.71
C TYR A 144 -9.73 -6.24 -15.73
N GLU A 145 -8.44 -6.27 -16.04
CA GLU A 145 -7.64 -7.49 -15.96
C GLU A 145 -6.78 -7.48 -14.71
N SER A 146 -6.90 -8.50 -13.87
CA SER A 146 -6.04 -8.62 -12.70
C SER A 146 -4.60 -8.95 -13.10
N ALA A 147 -3.63 -8.40 -12.37
CA ALA A 147 -2.24 -8.79 -12.51
C ALA A 147 -1.96 -10.22 -11.99
N TYR A 148 -2.78 -10.72 -11.06
CA TYR A 148 -2.62 -12.03 -10.43
C TYR A 148 -3.60 -13.04 -11.03
N SER A 149 -3.10 -14.25 -11.26
CA SER A 149 -3.90 -15.33 -11.82
C SER A 149 -4.81 -16.00 -10.78
N SER A 150 -5.73 -16.84 -11.26
CA SER A 150 -6.57 -17.69 -10.39
C SER A 150 -5.77 -18.67 -9.53
N GLU A 151 -4.52 -18.95 -9.91
CA GLU A 151 -3.61 -19.83 -9.18
C GLU A 151 -2.92 -19.12 -8.00
N ALA A 152 -2.82 -17.79 -8.04
CA ALA A 152 -2.18 -16.96 -7.02
C ALA A 152 -3.08 -16.81 -5.77
N THR A 153 -3.28 -17.92 -5.06
CA THR A 153 -4.14 -18.00 -3.87
C THR A 153 -3.33 -18.11 -2.59
N TRP A 154 -3.95 -17.79 -1.45
CA TRP A 154 -3.33 -18.04 -0.13
C TRP A 154 -2.84 -19.49 0.02
N ASP A 155 -3.68 -20.46 -0.33
CA ASP A 155 -3.36 -21.87 -0.16
C ASP A 155 -2.18 -22.31 -1.02
N ALA A 156 -2.12 -21.84 -2.27
CA ALA A 156 -1.03 -22.16 -3.20
C ALA A 156 0.28 -21.44 -2.88
N SER A 157 0.22 -20.19 -2.40
CA SER A 157 1.39 -19.31 -2.28
C SER A 157 1.90 -19.12 -0.85
N CYS A 158 1.00 -18.98 0.12
CA CYS A 158 1.33 -18.49 1.46
C CYS A 158 1.17 -19.56 2.56
N SER A 159 0.30 -20.56 2.40
CA SER A 159 -0.04 -21.50 3.47
C SER A 159 1.17 -22.25 4.07
N LYS A 160 2.16 -22.59 3.24
CA LYS A 160 3.38 -23.30 3.65
C LYS A 160 4.43 -22.37 4.26
N ASP A 161 4.44 -21.12 3.85
CA ASP A 161 5.35 -20.09 4.35
C ASP A 161 4.60 -18.75 4.46
N PRO A 162 3.81 -18.56 5.53
CA PRO A 162 3.04 -17.34 5.72
C PRO A 162 3.92 -16.09 5.86
N GLU A 163 5.16 -16.27 6.35
CA GLU A 163 6.12 -15.18 6.51
C GLU A 163 6.54 -14.60 5.16
N ALA A 164 6.68 -15.42 4.11
CA ALA A 164 6.96 -14.92 2.76
C ALA A 164 5.91 -13.90 2.29
N CYS A 165 4.62 -14.17 2.52
CA CYS A 165 3.54 -13.24 2.16
C CYS A 165 3.46 -12.04 3.11
N ALA A 166 3.81 -12.20 4.40
CA ALA A 166 3.98 -11.08 5.32
C ALA A 166 5.08 -10.11 4.85
N VAL A 167 6.21 -10.65 4.37
CA VAL A 167 7.30 -9.86 3.79
C VAL A 167 6.83 -9.10 2.55
N ILE A 168 6.05 -9.73 1.66
CA ILE A 168 5.46 -9.01 0.51
C ILE A 168 4.58 -7.87 1.00
N PHE A 169 3.64 -8.14 1.91
CA PHE A 169 2.70 -7.15 2.42
C PHE A 169 3.39 -5.95 3.07
N VAL A 170 4.33 -6.19 3.99
CA VAL A 170 5.11 -5.14 4.65
C VAL A 170 5.93 -4.34 3.63
N GLY A 171 6.55 -5.03 2.67
CA GLY A 171 7.39 -4.38 1.66
C GLY A 171 6.62 -3.50 0.68
N ILE A 172 5.36 -3.81 0.37
CA ILE A 172 4.51 -2.99 -0.52
C ILE A 172 3.72 -1.90 0.23
N ALA A 173 3.70 -1.90 1.55
CA ALA A 173 2.96 -0.90 2.33
C ALA A 173 3.34 0.57 2.00
N PRO A 174 4.62 0.94 1.76
CA PRO A 174 4.96 2.29 1.30
C PRO A 174 4.34 2.64 -0.07
N MET A 175 4.24 1.66 -0.97
CA MET A 175 3.63 1.81 -2.30
C MET A 175 2.12 2.02 -2.17
N LEU A 176 1.46 1.22 -1.33
CA LEU A 176 0.04 1.38 -0.99
C LEU A 176 -0.23 2.77 -0.41
N TYR A 177 0.53 3.17 0.62
CA TYR A 177 0.37 4.46 1.28
C TYR A 177 0.48 5.62 0.29
N ALA A 178 1.61 5.70 -0.44
CA ALA A 178 1.88 6.80 -1.35
C ALA A 178 0.89 6.85 -2.51
N GLY A 179 0.52 5.69 -3.07
CA GLY A 179 -0.43 5.60 -4.15
C GLY A 179 -1.81 6.09 -3.74
N LEU A 180 -2.30 5.64 -2.57
CA LEU A 180 -3.59 6.06 -2.03
C LEU A 180 -3.63 7.54 -1.67
N GLN A 181 -2.59 8.05 -1.00
CA GLN A 181 -2.47 9.47 -0.66
C GLN A 181 -2.44 10.33 -1.94
N SER A 182 -1.77 9.87 -2.99
CA SER A 182 -1.74 10.56 -4.28
C SER A 182 -3.12 10.64 -4.93
N LEU A 183 -3.90 9.56 -4.87
CA LEU A 183 -5.29 9.57 -5.35
C LEU A 183 -6.17 10.50 -4.50
N TRP A 184 -6.00 10.52 -3.18
CA TRP A 184 -6.74 11.41 -2.30
C TRP A 184 -6.50 12.88 -2.65
N ASP A 185 -5.23 13.27 -2.78
CA ASP A 185 -4.86 14.65 -3.10
C ASP A 185 -5.40 15.08 -4.47
N GLU A 186 -5.26 14.22 -5.48
CA GLU A 186 -5.69 14.55 -6.83
C GLU A 186 -7.22 14.62 -6.93
N THR A 187 -7.95 13.84 -6.11
CA THR A 187 -9.42 13.81 -6.12
C THR A 187 -10.08 14.80 -5.15
N THR A 188 -9.33 15.41 -4.23
CA THR A 188 -9.85 16.41 -3.29
C THR A 188 -10.16 17.73 -4.01
N PRO A 189 -11.38 18.28 -3.89
CA PRO A 189 -11.73 19.53 -4.56
C PRO A 189 -10.80 20.66 -4.11
N LYS A 190 -10.25 21.40 -5.08
CA LYS A 190 -9.58 22.66 -4.79
C LYS A 190 -10.64 23.75 -4.69
N PHE A 191 -10.39 24.79 -3.89
CA PHE A 191 -11.34 25.88 -3.60
C PHE A 191 -11.94 26.57 -4.85
N SER A 192 -11.29 26.49 -6.01
CA SER A 192 -11.81 26.99 -7.29
C SER A 192 -12.53 25.86 -8.05
N GLY A 193 -13.86 25.79 -7.92
CA GLY A 193 -14.71 24.68 -8.34
C GLY A 193 -14.88 24.40 -9.85
N SER A 194 -13.87 24.61 -10.69
CA SER A 194 -13.89 24.19 -12.10
C SER A 194 -12.64 23.37 -12.45
N GLU A 195 -12.84 22.15 -12.96
CA GLU A 195 -11.74 21.32 -13.48
C GLU A 195 -11.18 21.94 -14.75
N THR A 196 -9.88 22.24 -14.74
CA THR A 196 -9.19 22.73 -15.95
C THR A 196 -8.67 21.53 -16.77
N PRO A 197 -8.51 21.65 -18.11
CA PRO A 197 -7.89 20.60 -18.93
C PRO A 197 -6.50 20.15 -18.45
N ILE A 198 -5.78 21.04 -17.75
CA ILE A 198 -4.48 20.76 -17.12
C ILE A 198 -4.63 19.74 -15.98
N GLU A 199 -5.71 19.81 -15.20
CA GLU A 199 -5.99 18.89 -14.09
C GLU A 199 -6.42 17.50 -14.59
N THR A 200 -7.19 17.43 -15.68
CA THR A 200 -7.56 16.15 -16.31
C THR A 200 -6.34 15.40 -16.83
N ASN A 201 -5.40 16.11 -17.48
CA ASN A 201 -4.15 15.53 -17.97
C ASN A 201 -3.24 15.04 -16.83
N ARG A 202 -3.27 15.70 -15.66
CA ARG A 202 -2.53 15.25 -14.47
C ARG A 202 -3.10 13.96 -13.90
N MET A 203 -4.43 13.85 -13.82
CA MET A 203 -5.10 12.65 -13.33
C MET A 203 -4.79 11.43 -14.21
N GLY A 204 -4.88 11.55 -15.54
CA GLY A 204 -4.56 10.46 -16.45
C GLY A 204 -3.11 9.97 -16.33
N LYS A 205 -2.14 10.90 -16.20
CA LYS A 205 -0.73 10.56 -15.95
C LYS A 205 -0.54 9.85 -14.62
N LEU A 206 -1.19 10.33 -13.56
CA LEU A 206 -1.14 9.69 -12.25
C LEU A 206 -1.71 8.27 -12.32
N MET A 207 -2.90 8.08 -12.89
CA MET A 207 -3.53 6.75 -13.02
C MET A 207 -2.61 5.77 -13.75
N LYS A 208 -1.96 6.22 -14.83
CA LYS A 208 -0.97 5.40 -15.55
C LYS A 208 0.24 5.04 -14.68
N ALA A 209 0.79 5.98 -13.91
CA ALA A 209 1.89 5.72 -12.97
C ALA A 209 1.49 4.76 -11.83
N LEU A 210 0.21 4.76 -11.46
CA LEU A 210 -0.37 3.84 -10.49
C LEU A 210 -0.69 2.46 -11.07
N GLY A 211 -0.47 2.24 -12.37
CA GLY A 211 -0.66 0.96 -13.06
C GLY A 211 -2.03 0.79 -13.73
N PHE A 212 -2.91 1.78 -13.67
CA PHE A 212 -4.21 1.73 -14.34
C PHE A 212 -4.09 2.28 -15.76
N THR A 213 -4.25 1.42 -16.77
CA THR A 213 -4.20 1.81 -18.19
C THR A 213 -5.57 1.79 -18.85
N GLU A 214 -5.78 2.61 -19.88
CA GLU A 214 -6.98 2.50 -20.72
C GLU A 214 -6.91 1.19 -21.54
N PRO A 215 -8.03 0.46 -21.70
CA PRO A 215 -9.40 0.81 -21.30
C PRO A 215 -9.81 0.32 -19.89
N GLU A 216 -8.90 -0.32 -19.14
CA GLU A 216 -9.17 -0.94 -17.83
C GLU A 216 -9.73 0.04 -16.79
N TYR A 217 -9.35 1.32 -16.93
CA TYR A 217 -9.93 2.47 -16.27
C TYR A 217 -10.82 3.21 -17.28
N ARG A 218 -12.07 3.54 -16.93
CA ARG A 218 -12.95 4.27 -17.87
C ARG A 218 -12.28 5.60 -18.19
N GLY A 219 -12.06 5.92 -19.47
CA GLY A 219 -11.52 7.24 -19.88
C GLY A 219 -12.35 8.41 -19.32
N ASP A 220 -13.65 8.17 -19.09
CA ASP A 220 -14.60 9.07 -18.43
C ASP A 220 -14.81 8.78 -16.94
N THR A 221 -13.95 8.00 -16.27
CA THR A 221 -14.03 7.79 -14.81
C THR A 221 -13.85 9.16 -14.18
N SER A 222 -14.97 9.80 -13.88
CA SER A 222 -14.93 11.15 -13.36
C SER A 222 -14.16 11.09 -12.04
N ARG A 223 -13.40 12.14 -11.75
CA ARG A 223 -12.71 12.35 -10.48
C ARG A 223 -13.56 11.95 -9.27
N SER A 224 -14.89 12.09 -9.36
CA SER A 224 -15.86 11.65 -8.36
C SER A 224 -15.89 10.14 -8.08
N HIS A 225 -15.72 9.28 -9.08
CA HIS A 225 -15.66 7.82 -8.90
C HIS A 225 -14.37 7.41 -8.21
N VAL A 226 -13.23 7.95 -8.66
CA VAL A 226 -11.95 7.73 -7.98
C VAL A 226 -12.02 8.27 -6.56
N ARG A 227 -12.56 9.49 -6.36
CA ARG A 227 -12.78 10.05 -5.02
C ARG A 227 -13.61 9.11 -4.15
N ARG A 228 -14.67 8.50 -4.70
CA ARG A 228 -15.50 7.55 -3.96
C ARG A 228 -14.69 6.30 -3.57
N ALA A 229 -13.83 5.80 -4.46
CA ALA A 229 -12.92 4.69 -4.15
C ALA A 229 -11.99 5.04 -2.98
N VAL A 230 -11.32 6.20 -3.02
CA VAL A 230 -10.42 6.60 -1.94
C VAL A 230 -11.17 6.98 -0.65
N ARG A 231 -12.42 7.43 -0.70
CA ARG A 231 -13.24 7.68 0.51
C ARG A 231 -13.48 6.44 1.35
N PHE A 232 -13.52 5.25 0.73
CA PHE A 232 -13.60 3.98 1.48
C PHE A 232 -12.25 3.61 2.13
N MET A 233 -11.15 4.18 1.64
CA MET A 233 -9.83 4.12 2.25
C MET A 233 -9.70 5.28 3.26
N HIS A 234 -10.52 5.26 4.31
CA HIS A 234 -10.55 6.29 5.36
C HIS A 234 -9.15 6.54 5.95
N GLN A 235 -8.92 7.70 6.56
CA GLN A 235 -7.64 8.08 7.18
C GLN A 235 -7.03 6.96 8.05
N TYR A 236 -7.86 6.24 8.81
CA TYR A 236 -7.43 5.08 9.62
C TYR A 236 -6.77 3.97 8.80
N VAL A 237 -7.24 3.69 7.58
CA VAL A 237 -6.64 2.67 6.70
C VAL A 237 -5.24 3.10 6.25
N LEU A 238 -5.04 4.40 5.98
CA LEU A 238 -3.72 4.94 5.65
C LEU A 238 -2.76 4.87 6.84
N GLU A 239 -3.26 5.17 8.04
CA GLU A 239 -2.51 5.03 9.29
C GLU A 239 -2.13 3.56 9.54
N ASP A 240 -3.05 2.62 9.33
CA ASP A 240 -2.76 1.18 9.45
C ASP A 240 -1.66 0.75 8.46
N ILE A 241 -1.77 1.16 7.19
CA ILE A 241 -0.78 0.82 6.15
C ILE A 241 0.59 1.40 6.55
N TYR A 242 0.62 2.65 7.02
CA TYR A 242 1.85 3.30 7.44
C TYR A 242 2.50 2.59 8.64
N ASP A 243 1.70 2.24 9.65
CA ASP A 243 2.15 1.52 10.84
C ASP A 243 2.72 0.13 10.49
N LEU A 244 2.08 -0.57 9.55
CA LEU A 244 2.47 -1.91 9.10
C LEU A 244 3.64 -1.91 8.10
N ALA A 245 4.04 -0.76 7.55
CA ALA A 245 5.21 -0.65 6.67
C ALA A 245 6.54 -0.90 7.40
N GLY A 246 6.54 -0.85 8.75
CA GLY A 246 7.73 -1.17 9.53
C GLY A 246 8.89 -0.20 9.32
N PHE A 247 8.60 1.08 9.06
CA PHE A 247 9.61 2.13 8.86
C PHE A 247 10.63 2.19 10.00
N TRP A 248 10.20 1.97 11.24
CA TRP A 248 11.06 1.90 12.43
C TRP A 248 12.09 0.75 12.43
N ALA A 249 11.90 -0.29 11.61
CA ALA A 249 12.71 -1.54 11.63
C ALA A 249 13.49 -1.78 10.34
N PHE A 250 12.92 -1.43 9.20
CA PHE A 250 13.45 -1.88 7.91
C PHE A 250 14.01 -0.75 7.06
N TYR A 251 13.79 0.49 7.46
CA TYR A 251 14.21 1.70 6.76
C TYR A 251 15.04 2.52 7.75
#